data_AF-A0A0G0WH19-F1
#
_entry.id   AF-A0A0G0WH19-F1
#
_cell.length_a   1.000
_cell.length_b   1.000
_cell.length_c   1.000
_cell.angle_alpha   90.00
_cell.angle_beta   90.00
_cell.angle_gamma   90.00
#
_symmetry.space_group_name_H-M   'P 1'
#
loop_
_entity.id
_entity.type
_entity.pdbx_description
1 polymer ?
#
loop_
_entity_poly.entity_id
_entity_poly.type
_entity_poly.pdbx_seq_one_letter_code
_entity_poly.pdbx_strand_id
1 'polypeptide(L)'
;MLSLKIKSQRDEPLATIRVDHGGLVKFIGEYDKDFANLIDTAIEHGITQRQELYDQTTQSFAMIELPIKKNDVNFPLAFKEWLGRQGYKVIELHPEIGEEIKKILRNFPDDNEDKIDILKRLPEMSYLEMSSILEGLKRSL
;
A
#
# COMPACT_ATOMS: atom_id res chain seq x y z
N MET A 1 0.70 9.28 6.04
CA MET A 1 -0.55 8.56 5.69
C MET A 1 -0.22 7.58 4.58
N LEU A 2 -0.69 6.34 4.68
CA LEU A 2 -0.42 5.25 3.74
C LEU A 2 -1.72 4.91 2.99
N SER A 3 -1.67 4.83 1.66
CA SER A 3 -2.82 4.41 0.84
C SER A 3 -2.54 3.02 0.28
N LEU A 4 -3.49 2.09 0.44
CA LEU A 4 -3.30 0.69 0.09
C LEU A 4 -4.46 0.19 -0.77
N LYS A 5 -4.15 -0.54 -1.84
CA LYS A 5 -5.10 -1.39 -2.58
C LYS A 5 -4.88 -2.83 -2.14
N ILE A 6 -5.96 -3.51 -1.78
CA ILE A 6 -5.90 -4.86 -1.22
C ILE A 6 -6.65 -5.81 -2.14
N LYS A 7 -5.99 -6.92 -2.45
CA LYS A 7 -6.55 -8.03 -3.21
C LYS A 7 -6.47 -9.34 -2.44
N SER A 8 -7.39 -10.25 -2.74
CA SER A 8 -7.32 -11.64 -2.28
C SER A 8 -6.14 -12.37 -2.91
N GLN A 9 -5.83 -13.58 -2.43
CA GLN A 9 -4.80 -14.43 -3.05
C GLN A 9 -5.12 -14.75 -4.52
N ARG A 10 -6.41 -14.75 -4.88
CA ARG A 10 -6.92 -14.97 -6.24
C ARG A 10 -6.97 -13.70 -7.10
N ASP A 11 -6.33 -12.62 -6.65
CA ASP A 11 -6.31 -11.30 -7.31
C ASP A 11 -7.67 -10.57 -7.38
N GLU A 12 -8.66 -11.00 -6.61
CA GLU A 12 -9.94 -10.31 -6.52
C GLU A 12 -9.79 -9.02 -5.69
N PRO A 13 -10.29 -7.87 -6.17
CA PRO A 13 -10.22 -6.63 -5.41
C PRO A 13 -11.09 -6.72 -4.15
N LEU A 14 -10.51 -6.42 -2.99
CA LEU A 14 -11.22 -6.46 -1.71
C LEU A 14 -11.52 -5.06 -1.18
N ALA A 15 -10.54 -4.16 -1.21
CA ALA A 15 -10.73 -2.80 -0.74
C ALA A 15 -9.62 -1.87 -1.24
N THR A 16 -9.93 -0.57 -1.25
CA THR A 16 -8.90 0.47 -1.17
C THR A 16 -9.03 1.15 0.19
N ILE A 17 -7.93 1.29 0.92
CA ILE A 17 -7.92 1.87 2.26
C ILE A 17 -6.86 2.97 2.41
N ARG A 18 -7.09 3.87 3.36
CA ARG A 18 -6.09 4.82 3.85
C ARG A 18 -5.86 4.58 5.33
N VAL A 19 -4.60 4.53 5.73
CA VAL A 19 -4.17 4.36 7.12
C VAL A 19 -3.35 5.58 7.53
N ASP A 20 -3.80 6.30 8.54
CA ASP A 20 -3.05 7.46 9.07
C ASP A 20 -2.16 7.10 10.27
N HIS A 21 -1.32 8.04 10.70
CA HIS A 21 -0.41 7.84 11.84
C HIS A 21 -1.14 7.85 13.20
N GLY A 22 -2.44 8.16 13.23
CA GLY A 22 -3.31 7.92 14.39
C GLY A 22 -3.91 6.50 14.40
N GLY A 23 -3.53 5.68 13.41
CA GLY A 23 -4.00 4.31 13.17
C GLY A 23 -5.46 4.23 12.73
N LEU A 24 -6.05 5.34 12.27
CA LEU A 24 -7.37 5.30 11.68
C LEU A 24 -7.27 4.69 10.28
N VAL A 25 -8.02 3.60 10.08
CA VAL A 25 -8.20 2.96 8.79
C VAL A 25 -9.51 3.46 8.17
N LYS A 26 -9.45 3.98 6.95
CA LYS A 26 -10.61 4.44 6.18
C LYS A 26 -10.73 3.68 4.87
N PHE A 27 -11.90 3.10 4.62
CA PHE A 27 -12.23 2.50 3.32
C PHE A 27 -12.60 3.59 2.31
N ILE A 28 -12.13 3.43 1.08
CA ILE A 28 -12.33 4.36 -0.03
C ILE A 28 -13.02 3.61 -1.17
N GLY A 29 -14.21 4.07 -1.57
CA GLY A 29 -14.99 3.44 -2.62
C GLY A 29 -15.66 2.15 -2.15
N GLU A 30 -15.86 1.22 -3.08
CA GLU A 30 -16.44 -0.10 -2.79
C GLU A 30 -15.43 -1.01 -2.09
N TYR A 31 -15.95 -1.85 -1.19
CA TYR A 31 -15.17 -2.80 -0.43
C TYR A 31 -15.99 -4.04 -0.09
N ASP A 32 -15.28 -5.15 0.11
CA ASP A 32 -15.84 -6.40 0.59
C ASP A 32 -16.18 -6.32 2.09
N LYS A 33 -17.39 -6.75 2.46
CA LYS A 33 -17.91 -6.62 3.83
C LYS A 33 -17.21 -7.56 4.82
N ASP A 34 -16.89 -8.78 4.39
CA ASP A 34 -16.23 -9.76 5.25
C ASP A 34 -14.78 -9.33 5.52
N PHE A 35 -14.13 -8.77 4.49
CA PHE A 35 -12.84 -8.12 4.65
C PHE A 35 -12.91 -6.92 5.61
N ALA A 36 -13.92 -6.05 5.49
CA ALA A 36 -14.07 -4.93 6.42
C ALA A 36 -14.24 -5.38 7.88
N ASN A 37 -15.05 -6.41 8.13
CA ASN A 37 -15.23 -6.98 9.46
C ASN A 37 -13.92 -7.55 10.03
N LEU A 38 -13.09 -8.19 9.19
CA LEU A 38 -11.77 -8.68 9.58
C LEU A 38 -10.85 -7.53 10.02
N ILE A 39 -10.86 -6.42 9.28
CA ILE A 39 -10.07 -5.24 9.63
C ILE A 39 -10.55 -4.65 10.95
N ASP A 40 -11.84 -4.43 11.13
CA ASP A 40 -12.39 -3.86 12.37
C ASP A 40 -12.04 -4.73 13.57
N THR A 41 -12.17 -6.06 13.43
CA THR A 41 -11.79 -7.04 14.47
C THR A 41 -10.29 -6.93 14.80
N ALA A 42 -9.42 -6.82 13.80
CA ALA A 42 -7.97 -6.71 14.00
C ALA A 42 -7.57 -5.38 14.67
N ILE A 43 -8.26 -4.29 14.35
CA ILE A 43 -8.04 -2.98 14.97
C ILE A 43 -8.50 -2.99 16.44
N GLU A 44 -9.62 -3.66 16.74
CA GLU A 44 -10.14 -3.78 18.10
C GLU A 44 -9.26 -4.66 18.99
N HIS A 45 -8.83 -5.82 18.50
CA HIS A 45 -8.01 -6.77 19.26
C HIS A 45 -6.52 -6.43 19.25
N GLY A 46 -6.09 -5.53 18.36
CA GLY A 46 -4.71 -5.15 18.15
C GLY A 46 -3.99 -6.06 17.15
N ILE A 47 -2.96 -5.50 16.52
CA ILE A 47 -2.09 -6.20 15.58
C ILE A 47 -0.67 -6.32 16.15
N THR A 48 0.12 -7.22 15.56
CA THR A 48 1.55 -7.33 15.85
C THR A 48 2.39 -6.68 14.76
N GLN A 49 3.57 -6.19 15.14
CA GLN A 49 4.64 -5.83 14.21
C GLN A 49 5.82 -6.77 14.40
N ARG A 50 6.56 -7.02 13.31
CA ARG A 50 7.81 -7.75 13.36
C ARG A 50 8.94 -6.80 13.73
N GLN A 51 9.76 -7.19 14.69
CA GLN A 51 10.97 -6.46 15.06
C GLN A 51 12.15 -7.40 15.00
N GLU A 52 13.24 -6.91 14.44
CA GLU A 52 14.53 -7.57 14.51
C GLU A 52 15.19 -7.18 15.83
N LEU A 53 15.53 -8.17 16.65
CA LEU A 53 16.15 -7.96 17.93
C LEU A 53 17.51 -8.67 17.94
N TYR A 54 18.55 -7.91 18.24
CA TYR A 54 19.90 -8.45 18.34
C TYR A 54 20.11 -9.09 19.72
N ASP A 55 20.35 -10.39 19.74
CA ASP A 55 20.76 -11.12 20.94
C ASP A 55 22.27 -11.03 21.11
N GLN A 56 22.71 -10.32 22.15
CA GLN A 56 24.13 -10.15 22.47
C GLN A 56 24.81 -11.44 22.93
N THR A 57 24.05 -12.39 23.48
CA THR A 57 24.56 -13.65 24.04
C THR A 57 24.90 -14.63 22.94
N THR A 58 23.99 -14.78 21.98
CA THR A 58 24.17 -15.68 20.83
C THR A 58 24.82 -14.98 19.63
N GLN A 59 25.03 -13.65 19.71
CA GLN A 59 25.50 -12.80 18.61
C GLN A 59 24.68 -13.00 17.33
N SER A 60 23.37 -13.10 17.46
CA SER A 60 22.45 -13.38 16.36
C SER A 60 21.24 -12.45 16.37
N PHE A 61 20.67 -12.22 15.20
CA PHE A 61 19.39 -11.54 15.07
C PHE A 61 18.24 -12.53 15.19
N ALA A 62 17.22 -12.17 15.96
CA ALA A 62 15.96 -12.90 16.06
C ALA A 62 14.81 -12.00 15.60
N MET A 63 13.90 -12.56 14.80
CA MET A 63 12.65 -11.89 14.44
C MET A 63 11.60 -12.22 15.48
N ILE A 64 11.09 -11.20 16.16
CA ILE A 64 10.01 -11.34 17.14
C ILE A 64 8.77 -10.58 16.70
N GLU A 65 7.60 -11.03 17.16
CA GLU A 65 6.33 -10.33 16.94
C GLU A 65 5.88 -9.68 18.24
N LEU A 66 5.67 -8.35 18.21
CA LEU A 66 5.26 -7.57 19.37
C LEU A 66 3.98 -6.78 19.06
N PRO A 67 3.05 -6.61 20.02
CA PRO A 67 1.90 -5.75 19.83
C PRO A 67 2.33 -4.31 19.49
N ILE A 68 1.63 -3.67 18.55
CA ILE A 68 1.81 -2.25 18.23
C ILE A 68 0.57 -1.46 18.62
N LYS A 69 0.79 -0.27 19.19
CA LYS A 69 -0.30 0.65 19.51
C LYS A 69 -0.83 1.31 18.25
N LYS A 70 -2.14 1.50 18.17
CA LYS A 70 -2.83 2.15 17.04
C LYS A 70 -2.25 3.53 16.69
N ASN A 71 -1.88 4.31 17.70
CA ASN A 71 -1.33 5.65 17.54
C ASN A 71 0.20 5.70 17.39
N ASP A 72 0.86 4.56 17.20
CA ASP A 72 2.28 4.52 16.89
C ASP A 72 2.54 5.02 15.47
N VAL A 73 3.61 5.79 15.28
CA VAL A 73 3.97 6.34 13.96
C VAL A 73 4.20 5.25 12.91
N ASN A 74 4.65 4.07 13.35
CA ASN A 74 4.92 2.90 12.50
C ASN A 74 3.68 2.05 12.25
N PHE A 75 2.53 2.36 12.87
CA PHE A 75 1.31 1.56 12.74
C PHE A 75 0.89 1.33 11.29
N PRO A 76 0.90 2.34 10.38
CA PRO A 76 0.55 2.10 8.98
C PRO A 76 1.43 1.04 8.30
N LEU A 77 2.74 1.05 8.59
CA LEU A 77 3.68 0.09 8.03
C LEU A 77 3.47 -1.30 8.62
N ALA A 78 3.34 -1.40 9.94
CA ALA A 78 3.03 -2.65 10.61
C ALA A 78 1.70 -3.26 10.14
N PHE A 79 0.69 -2.43 9.89
CA PHE A 79 -0.61 -2.84 9.38
C PHE A 79 -0.52 -3.39 7.95
N LYS A 80 0.24 -2.72 7.07
CA LYS A 80 0.56 -3.23 5.71
C LYS A 80 1.24 -4.61 5.79
N GLU A 81 2.24 -4.77 6.64
CA GLU A 81 2.92 -6.05 6.81
C GLU A 81 2.00 -7.13 7.38
N TRP A 82 1.18 -6.77 8.38
CA TRP A 82 0.22 -7.69 8.99
C TRP A 82 -0.77 -8.22 7.96
N LEU A 83 -1.33 -7.35 7.10
CA LEU A 83 -2.17 -7.75 5.97
C LEU A 83 -1.48 -8.76 5.04
N GLY A 84 -0.20 -8.51 4.72
CA GLY A 84 0.60 -9.45 3.94
C GLY A 84 0.74 -10.81 4.62
N ARG A 85 0.91 -10.83 5.95
CA ARG A 85 0.97 -12.08 6.73
C ARG A 85 -0.35 -12.83 6.80
N GLN A 86 -1.49 -12.13 6.73
CA GLN A 86 -2.80 -12.75 6.57
C GLN A 86 -3.02 -13.33 5.15
N GLY A 87 -2.04 -13.16 4.25
CA GLY A 87 -2.08 -13.70 2.90
C GLY A 87 -2.71 -12.77 1.87
N TYR A 88 -2.94 -11.50 2.19
CA TYR A 88 -3.46 -10.53 1.23
C TYR A 88 -2.35 -9.96 0.36
N LYS A 89 -2.69 -9.68 -0.91
CA LYS A 89 -1.82 -8.91 -1.80
C LYS A 89 -2.06 -7.44 -1.54
N VAL A 90 -1.04 -6.74 -1.04
CA VAL A 90 -1.12 -5.33 -0.64
C VAL A 90 -0.28 -4.48 -1.57
N ILE A 91 -0.93 -3.61 -2.33
CA ILE A 91 -0.29 -2.68 -3.25
C ILE A 91 -0.32 -1.30 -2.59
N GLU A 92 0.86 -0.68 -2.46
CA GLU A 92 0.95 0.69 -1.98
C GLU A 92 0.61 1.66 -3.12
N LEU A 93 -0.28 2.59 -2.84
CA LEU A 93 -0.72 3.59 -3.80
C LEU A 93 -0.01 4.91 -3.55
N HIS A 94 0.46 5.52 -4.62
CA HIS A 94 1.11 6.84 -4.62
C HIS A 94 0.26 7.84 -5.42
N PRO A 95 -0.88 8.29 -4.88
CA PRO A 95 -1.83 9.11 -5.64
C PRO A 95 -1.24 10.42 -6.14
N GLU A 96 -0.30 11.02 -5.40
CA GLU A 96 0.36 12.27 -5.81
C GLU A 96 1.19 12.08 -7.08
N ILE A 97 2.03 11.04 -7.12
CA ILE A 97 2.84 10.68 -8.30
C ILE A 97 1.91 10.31 -9.46
N GLY A 98 0.87 9.52 -9.18
CA GLY A 98 -0.12 9.12 -10.18
C GLY A 98 -0.84 10.31 -10.82
N GLU A 99 -1.22 11.32 -10.03
CA GLU A 99 -1.82 12.55 -10.56
C GLU A 99 -0.83 13.40 -11.36
N GLU A 100 0.45 13.42 -10.99
CA GLU A 100 1.49 14.11 -11.77
C GLU A 100 1.71 13.43 -13.13
N ILE A 101 1.80 12.10 -13.17
CA ILE A 101 1.85 11.32 -14.41
C ILE A 101 0.63 11.62 -15.28
N LYS A 102 -0.58 11.57 -14.71
CA LYS A 102 -1.82 11.87 -15.45
C LYS A 102 -1.80 13.29 -16.01
N LYS A 103 -1.30 14.28 -15.27
CA LYS A 103 -1.21 15.68 -15.74
C LYS A 103 -0.30 15.79 -16.97
N ILE A 104 0.86 15.15 -16.95
CA ILE A 104 1.78 15.17 -18.11
C ILE A 104 1.17 14.44 -19.30
N LEU A 105 0.58 13.27 -19.07
CA LEU A 105 -0.07 12.45 -20.11
C LEU A 105 -1.26 13.12 -20.79
N ARG A 106 -1.88 14.16 -20.19
CA ARG A 106 -2.93 14.95 -20.87
C ARG A 106 -2.42 15.68 -22.11
N ASN A 107 -1.11 15.94 -22.20
CA ASN A 107 -0.50 16.57 -23.36
C ASN A 107 -0.24 15.59 -24.53
N PHE A 108 -0.46 14.30 -24.31
CA PHE A 108 -0.27 13.26 -25.33
C PHE A 108 -1.60 12.91 -26.02
N PRO A 109 -1.58 12.52 -27.31
CA PRO A 109 -2.77 12.06 -28.04
C PRO A 109 -3.51 10.93 -27.30
N ASP A 110 -4.83 10.87 -27.42
CA ASP A 110 -5.65 9.87 -26.74
C ASP A 110 -5.51 8.45 -27.33
N ASP A 111 -5.05 8.34 -28.57
CA ASP A 111 -4.75 7.09 -29.27
C ASP A 111 -3.30 6.64 -29.08
N ASN A 112 -2.49 7.37 -28.32
CA ASN A 112 -1.13 6.96 -27.99
C ASN A 112 -1.14 5.68 -27.14
N GLU A 113 -0.55 4.60 -27.65
CA GLU A 113 -0.55 3.29 -26.99
C GLU A 113 0.14 3.32 -25.62
N ASP A 114 1.27 4.04 -25.50
CA ASP A 114 2.00 4.16 -24.23
C ASP A 114 1.17 4.88 -23.15
N LYS A 115 0.46 5.96 -23.53
CA LYS A 115 -0.47 6.66 -22.65
C LYS A 115 -1.54 5.70 -22.13
N ILE A 116 -2.13 4.91 -23.03
CA ILE A 116 -3.18 3.95 -22.68
C ILE A 116 -2.63 2.87 -21.73
N ASP A 117 -1.46 2.30 -22.01
CA ASP A 117 -0.82 1.29 -21.16
C ASP A 117 -0.49 1.84 -19.77
N ILE A 118 0.16 3.00 -19.71
CA ILE A 118 0.54 3.65 -18.45
C ILE A 118 -0.71 3.93 -17.61
N LEU A 119 -1.76 4.52 -18.18
CA LEU A 119 -3.00 4.84 -17.46
C LEU A 119 -3.71 3.59 -16.95
N LYS A 120 -3.72 2.50 -17.73
CA LYS A 120 -4.32 1.23 -17.35
C LYS A 120 -3.59 0.57 -16.18
N ARG A 121 -2.26 0.63 -16.18
CA ARG A 121 -1.41 -0.02 -15.16
C ARG A 121 -1.18 0.85 -13.94
N LEU A 122 -1.34 2.17 -14.04
CA LEU A 122 -1.13 3.14 -12.97
C LEU A 122 -1.71 2.71 -11.61
N PRO A 123 -2.94 2.17 -11.50
CA PRO A 123 -3.51 1.78 -10.20
C PRO A 123 -2.81 0.60 -9.52
N GLU A 124 -1.88 -0.07 -10.19
CA GLU A 124 -1.19 -1.28 -9.71
C GLU A 124 0.33 -1.16 -9.73
N MET A 125 0.87 -0.05 -10.24
CA MET A 125 2.31 0.19 -10.29
C MET A 125 2.89 0.41 -8.90
N SER A 126 4.09 -0.12 -8.69
CA SER A 126 4.90 0.20 -7.51
C SER A 126 5.40 1.65 -7.55
N TYR A 127 5.87 2.13 -6.39
CA TYR A 127 6.56 3.43 -6.29
C TYR A 127 7.68 3.59 -7.32
N LEU A 128 8.52 2.57 -7.48
CA LEU A 128 9.68 2.62 -8.37
C LEU A 128 9.27 2.70 -9.84
N GLU A 129 8.25 1.93 -10.24
CA GLU A 129 7.69 2.01 -11.59
C GLU A 129 7.08 3.39 -11.86
N MET A 130 6.24 3.90 -10.96
CA MET A 130 5.64 5.23 -11.11
C MET A 130 6.70 6.34 -11.17
N SER A 131 7.71 6.28 -10.29
CA SER A 131 8.80 7.27 -10.25
C SER A 131 9.63 7.24 -11.54
N SER A 132 9.95 6.05 -12.04
CA SER A 132 10.68 5.89 -13.28
C SER A 132 9.91 6.42 -14.49
N ILE A 133 8.59 6.18 -14.55
CA ILE A 133 7.73 6.70 -15.62
C ILE A 133 7.66 8.23 -15.53
N LEU A 134 7.44 8.79 -14.34
CA LEU A 134 7.36 10.23 -14.16
C LEU A 134 8.64 10.94 -14.61
N GLU A 135 9.81 10.41 -14.24
CA GLU A 135 11.11 10.93 -14.69
C GLU A 135 11.28 10.80 -16.21
N GLY A 136 10.88 9.68 -16.80
CA GLY A 136 10.88 9.49 -18.25
C GLY A 136 10.02 10.54 -18.97
N LEU A 137 8.78 10.72 -18.50
CA LEU A 137 7.84 11.69 -19.07
C LEU A 137 8.35 13.14 -18.95
N LYS A 138 8.98 13.51 -17.83
CA LYS A 138 9.57 14.85 -17.64
C LYS A 138 10.68 15.17 -18.63
N ARG A 139 11.41 14.16 -19.12
CA ARG A 139 12.50 14.33 -20.10
C ARG A 139 12.00 14.37 -21.55
N SER A 140 10.77 13.95 -21.79
CA SER A 140 10.13 13.93 -23.12
C SER A 140 9.33 15.20 -23.43
N LEU A 141 9.20 16.12 -22.45
CA LEU A 141 8.62 17.45 -22.60
C LEU A 141 9.70 18.47 -22.99
#